data_AF-A0A091HFY2-F1
#
_entry.id   AF-A0A091HFY2-F1
#
_cell.length_a   1.000
_cell.length_b   1.000
_cell.length_c   1.000
_cell.angle_alpha   90.00
_cell.angle_beta   90.00
_cell.angle_gamma   90.00
#
_symmetry.space_group_name_H-M   'P 1'
#
loop_
_entity.id
_entity.type
_entity.pdbx_description
1 polymer ?
#
loop_
_entity_poly.entity_id
_entity_poly.type
_entity_poly.pdbx_seq_one_letter_code
_entity_poly.pdbx_strand_id
1 'polypeptide(L)'
;GFPLVLLRNLRHPVYLLVVLAQVNLSAMVAGLATFMAKFLERQFSLTASLANMIIGAVNIPGAMVGIVVGGAVLKRFQMSLRQCSAMCVLGMFLCLLVAFPLLFLGCPTQKVAGVTYSESSEFGHHALECNLQCKCPEKAYNPICGSNGIEYISPCSAGCTVVYIDADSSVLNYTNCSCISEKGLAGFAKPGPCGTSCSHLFLPFVVLSCLAGILASTSHTPSFMLILRSIQPEDKSFAVGIQFMLLRVLAWMPGPVLYGSAIDTTCILWGKKCDRKAACRYYDNNLFRQRYLGLQFFFEVCTF
;
A
#
# COMPACT_ATOMS: atom_id res chain seq x y z
N GLY A 1 36.68 -3.49 -25.49
CA GLY A 1 36.63 -4.09 -24.14
C GLY A 1 35.35 -3.71 -23.44
N PHE A 2 34.86 -4.56 -22.53
CA PHE A 2 33.63 -4.40 -21.74
C PHE A 2 33.35 -2.96 -21.21
N PRO A 3 34.31 -2.25 -20.55
CA PRO A 3 34.03 -0.92 -20.00
C PRO A 3 33.76 0.15 -21.08
N LEU A 4 34.32 -0.04 -22.28
CA LEU A 4 34.18 0.89 -23.40
C LEU A 4 32.79 0.82 -24.04
N VAL A 5 32.23 -0.39 -24.17
CA VAL A 5 30.87 -0.62 -24.65
C VAL A 5 29.84 -0.16 -23.62
N LEU A 6 30.11 -0.38 -22.33
CA LEU A 6 29.30 0.13 -21.22
C LEU A 6 29.21 1.66 -21.25
N LEU A 7 30.34 2.35 -21.32
CA LEU A 7 30.39 3.81 -21.36
C LEU A 7 29.73 4.37 -22.62
N ARG A 8 29.91 3.70 -23.77
CA ARG A 8 29.27 4.09 -25.04
C ARG A 8 27.74 4.03 -24.94
N ASN A 9 27.19 2.96 -24.39
CA ASN A 9 25.74 2.81 -24.24
C ASN A 9 25.17 3.80 -23.22
N LEU A 10 25.82 3.99 -22.07
CA LEU A 10 25.36 4.95 -21.05
C LEU A 10 25.45 6.41 -21.52
N ARG A 11 26.33 6.72 -22.48
CA ARG A 11 26.46 8.05 -23.07
C ARG A 11 25.42 8.32 -24.17
N HIS A 12 24.68 7.29 -24.62
CA HIS A 12 23.61 7.47 -25.58
C HIS A 12 22.37 8.07 -24.89
N PRO A 13 21.99 9.32 -25.20
CA PRO A 13 21.03 10.07 -24.40
C PRO A 13 19.64 9.44 -24.37
N VAL A 14 19.18 8.89 -25.51
CA VAL A 14 17.87 8.23 -25.59
C VAL A 14 17.82 6.95 -24.76
N TYR A 15 18.93 6.20 -24.73
CA TYR A 15 18.99 4.96 -23.95
C TYR A 15 18.94 5.26 -22.45
N LEU A 16 19.79 6.20 -22.01
CA LEU A 16 19.85 6.57 -20.60
C LEU A 16 18.52 7.13 -20.08
N LEU A 17 17.87 8.02 -20.84
CA LEU A 17 16.57 8.59 -20.46
C LEU A 17 15.49 7.51 -20.31
N VAL A 18 15.38 6.59 -21.28
CA VAL A 18 14.37 5.52 -21.22
C VAL A 18 14.67 4.54 -20.08
N VAL A 19 15.95 4.24 -19.81
CA VAL A 19 16.32 3.40 -18.67
C VAL A 19 15.99 4.08 -17.34
N LEU A 20 16.28 5.37 -17.18
CA LEU A 20 15.92 6.13 -15.97
C LEU A 20 14.41 6.19 -15.75
N ALA A 21 13.64 6.43 -16.81
CA ALA A 21 12.17 6.38 -16.76
C ALA A 21 11.67 5.01 -16.31
N GLN A 22 12.25 3.92 -16.84
CA GLN A 22 11.90 2.57 -16.40
C GLN A 22 12.35 2.24 -14.98
N VAL A 23 13.47 2.82 -14.50
CA VAL A 23 13.89 2.71 -13.10
C VAL A 23 12.82 3.37 -12.21
N ASN A 24 12.38 4.59 -12.50
CA ASN A 24 11.34 5.26 -11.71
C ASN A 24 10.02 4.46 -11.69
N LEU A 25 9.56 4.02 -12.86
CA LEU A 25 8.36 3.16 -12.96
C LEU A 25 8.54 1.84 -12.19
N SER A 26 9.72 1.24 -12.23
CA SER A 26 10.01 0.00 -11.49
C SER A 26 10.11 0.23 -9.98
N ALA A 27 10.61 1.37 -9.53
CA ALA A 27 10.68 1.74 -8.12
C ALA A 27 9.27 1.90 -7.53
N MET A 28 8.39 2.56 -8.28
CA MET A 28 6.97 2.65 -7.97
C MET A 28 6.34 1.26 -7.83
N VAL A 29 6.49 0.40 -8.85
CA VAL A 29 5.91 -0.95 -8.84
C VAL A 29 6.47 -1.79 -7.69
N ALA A 30 7.77 -1.72 -7.40
CA ALA A 30 8.37 -2.46 -6.31
C ALA A 30 7.82 -2.02 -4.93
N GLY A 31 7.69 -0.71 -4.70
CA GLY A 31 7.09 -0.16 -3.49
C GLY A 31 5.63 -0.56 -3.34
N LEU A 32 4.84 -0.40 -4.40
CA LEU A 32 3.43 -0.77 -4.42
C LEU A 32 3.25 -2.27 -4.18
N ALA A 33 3.94 -3.13 -4.93
CA ALA A 33 3.81 -4.58 -4.80
C ALA A 33 4.15 -5.08 -3.38
N THR A 34 5.13 -4.45 -2.73
CA THR A 34 5.58 -4.88 -1.39
C THR A 34 4.57 -4.53 -0.29
N PHE A 35 3.91 -3.38 -0.38
CA PHE A 35 3.10 -2.85 0.72
C PHE A 35 1.62 -2.66 0.38
N MET A 36 1.16 -2.98 -0.82
CA MET A 36 -0.24 -2.82 -1.22
C MET A 36 -1.18 -3.65 -0.34
N ALA A 37 -0.80 -4.88 0.02
CA ALA A 37 -1.63 -5.70 0.90
C ALA A 37 -1.82 -5.02 2.26
N LYS A 38 -0.72 -4.58 2.87
CA LYS A 38 -0.71 -3.83 4.13
C LYS A 38 -1.50 -2.52 4.03
N PHE A 39 -1.40 -1.81 2.89
CA PHE A 39 -2.18 -0.61 2.63
C PHE A 39 -3.68 -0.92 2.66
N LEU A 40 -4.12 -1.95 1.93
CA LEU A 40 -5.53 -2.36 1.88
C LEU A 40 -6.04 -2.86 3.24
N GLU A 41 -5.23 -3.61 3.98
CA GLU A 41 -5.54 -4.06 5.35
C GLU A 41 -5.81 -2.87 6.27
N ARG A 42 -4.99 -1.82 6.22
CA ARG A 42 -5.12 -0.67 7.12
C ARG A 42 -6.15 0.35 6.68
N GLN A 43 -6.27 0.56 5.36
CA GLN A 43 -7.15 1.57 4.81
C GLN A 43 -8.60 1.12 4.68
N PHE A 44 -8.85 -0.19 4.56
CA PHE A 44 -10.19 -0.73 4.38
C PHE A 44 -10.54 -1.85 5.39
N SER A 45 -9.70 -2.05 6.42
CA SER A 45 -9.88 -3.09 7.44
C SER A 45 -10.08 -4.50 6.87
N LEU A 46 -9.43 -4.79 5.75
CA LEU A 46 -9.48 -6.12 5.11
C LEU A 46 -8.59 -7.12 5.84
N THR A 47 -8.90 -8.40 5.70
CA THR A 47 -7.98 -9.46 6.09
C THR A 47 -6.80 -9.51 5.11
N ALA A 48 -5.61 -9.90 5.60
CA ALA A 48 -4.43 -10.06 4.77
C ALA A 48 -4.66 -11.04 3.60
N SER A 49 -5.45 -12.10 3.81
CA SER A 49 -5.79 -13.06 2.76
C SER A 49 -6.63 -12.44 1.65
N LEU A 50 -7.66 -11.67 1.99
CA LEU A 50 -8.52 -10.99 1.02
C LEU A 50 -7.74 -9.94 0.24
N ALA A 51 -6.93 -9.12 0.92
CA ALA A 51 -6.09 -8.10 0.29
C ALA A 51 -5.12 -8.72 -0.75
N ASN A 52 -4.43 -9.79 -0.37
CA ASN A 52 -3.55 -10.51 -1.29
C ASN A 52 -4.31 -11.16 -2.46
N MET A 53 -5.50 -11.72 -2.20
CA MET A 53 -6.35 -12.30 -3.24
C MET A 53 -6.77 -11.23 -4.26
N ILE A 54 -7.16 -10.02 -3.83
CA ILE A 54 -7.52 -8.93 -4.74
C ILE A 54 -6.33 -8.51 -5.60
N ILE A 55 -5.14 -8.37 -5.00
CA ILE A 55 -3.93 -8.04 -5.73
C ILE A 55 -3.64 -9.10 -6.80
N GLY A 56 -3.71 -10.37 -6.41
CA GLY A 56 -3.43 -11.51 -7.30
C GLY A 56 -4.49 -11.74 -8.39
N ALA A 57 -5.76 -11.52 -8.09
CA ALA A 57 -6.87 -11.81 -9.00
C ALA A 57 -7.28 -10.63 -9.89
N VAL A 58 -7.00 -9.40 -9.46
CA VAL A 58 -7.45 -8.18 -10.17
C VAL A 58 -6.27 -7.40 -10.72
N ASN A 59 -5.35 -6.94 -9.85
CA ASN A 59 -4.27 -6.04 -10.28
C ASN A 59 -3.23 -6.74 -11.17
N ILE A 60 -2.82 -7.97 -10.85
CA ILE A 60 -1.84 -8.71 -11.66
C ILE A 60 -2.38 -9.02 -13.07
N PRO A 61 -3.59 -9.60 -13.24
CA PRO A 61 -4.17 -9.81 -14.57
C PRO A 61 -4.40 -8.50 -15.32
N GLY A 62 -4.83 -7.43 -14.64
CA GLY A 62 -4.93 -6.10 -15.24
C GLY A 62 -3.60 -5.63 -15.83
N ALA A 63 -2.50 -5.75 -15.08
CA ALA A 63 -1.17 -5.43 -15.58
C ALA A 63 -0.80 -6.24 -16.83
N MET A 64 -1.10 -7.55 -16.86
CA MET A 64 -0.87 -8.41 -18.03
C MET A 64 -1.66 -7.94 -19.26
N VAL A 65 -2.94 -7.60 -19.06
CA VAL A 65 -3.79 -7.07 -20.14
C VAL A 65 -3.17 -5.81 -20.73
N GLY A 66 -2.73 -4.85 -19.90
CA GLY A 66 -2.10 -3.64 -20.42
C GLY A 66 -0.79 -3.91 -21.19
N ILE A 67 0.08 -4.81 -20.73
CA ILE A 67 1.32 -5.19 -21.47
C ILE A 67 0.97 -5.76 -22.85
N VAL A 68 0.00 -6.67 -22.91
CA VAL A 68 -0.47 -7.29 -24.16
C VAL A 68 -1.09 -6.27 -25.09
N VAL A 69 -1.96 -5.40 -24.57
CA VAL A 69 -2.59 -4.31 -25.34
C VAL A 69 -1.53 -3.36 -25.89
N GLY A 70 -0.56 -2.93 -25.08
CA GLY A 70 0.55 -2.08 -25.51
C GLY A 70 1.38 -2.72 -26.62
N GLY A 71 1.64 -4.03 -26.53
CA GLY A 71 2.31 -4.78 -27.59
C GLY A 71 1.47 -4.94 -28.86
N ALA A 72 0.17 -5.19 -28.72
CA ALA A 72 -0.76 -5.32 -29.83
C ALA A 72 -0.92 -4.00 -30.60
N VAL A 73 -1.04 -2.87 -29.89
CA VAL A 73 -1.08 -1.52 -30.48
C VAL A 73 0.22 -1.23 -31.23
N LEU A 74 1.37 -1.50 -30.61
CA LEU A 74 2.67 -1.31 -31.23
C LEU A 74 2.82 -2.10 -32.55
N LYS A 75 2.40 -3.37 -32.53
CA LYS A 75 2.48 -4.26 -33.70
C LYS A 75 1.50 -3.87 -34.81
N ARG A 76 0.25 -3.52 -34.45
CA ARG A 76 -0.83 -3.22 -35.40
C ARG A 76 -0.59 -1.92 -36.16
N PHE A 77 -0.10 -0.88 -35.48
CA PHE A 77 0.15 0.42 -36.10
C PHE A 77 1.57 0.59 -36.64
N GLN A 78 2.45 -0.42 -36.51
CA GLN A 78 3.85 -0.36 -36.95
C GLN A 78 4.52 0.96 -36.50
N MET A 79 4.32 1.33 -35.24
CA MET A 79 4.62 2.68 -34.77
C MET A 79 6.10 3.02 -34.93
N SER A 80 6.37 4.23 -35.41
CA SER A 80 7.70 4.85 -35.41
C SER A 80 8.20 5.13 -33.98
N LEU A 81 9.50 5.39 -33.80
CA LEU A 81 10.09 5.78 -32.52
C LEU A 81 9.37 6.97 -31.86
N ARG A 82 9.01 7.99 -32.66
CA ARG A 82 8.29 9.17 -32.19
C ARG A 82 6.89 8.83 -31.68
N GLN A 83 6.17 7.96 -32.38
CA GLN A 83 4.84 7.49 -31.95
C GLN A 83 4.91 6.61 -30.70
N CYS A 84 5.96 5.78 -30.57
CA CYS A 84 6.18 4.98 -29.35
C CYS A 84 6.38 5.89 -28.13
N SER A 85 7.25 6.90 -28.24
CA SER A 85 7.47 7.89 -27.18
C SER A 85 6.20 8.67 -26.85
N ALA A 86 5.46 9.14 -27.86
CA ALA A 86 4.19 9.84 -27.64
C ALA A 86 3.16 8.96 -26.92
N MET A 87 3.09 7.66 -27.26
CA MET A 87 2.20 6.72 -26.60
C MET A 87 2.58 6.48 -25.13
N CYS A 88 3.88 6.37 -24.81
CA CYS A 88 4.33 6.26 -23.42
C CYS A 88 3.96 7.50 -22.61
N VAL A 89 4.23 8.70 -23.14
CA VAL A 89 3.92 9.97 -22.47
C VAL A 89 2.41 10.11 -22.24
N LEU A 90 1.60 9.81 -23.27
CA LEU A 90 0.15 9.83 -23.16
C LEU A 90 -0.37 8.79 -22.16
N GLY A 91 0.15 7.57 -22.19
CA GLY A 91 -0.23 6.49 -21.28
C GLY A 91 0.08 6.83 -19.81
N MET A 92 1.27 7.36 -19.54
CA MET A 92 1.65 7.82 -18.21
C MET A 92 0.82 9.03 -17.75
N PHE A 93 0.45 9.92 -18.67
CA PHE A 93 -0.39 11.08 -18.34
C PHE A 93 -1.80 10.66 -17.94
N LEU A 94 -2.39 9.73 -18.71
CA LEU A 94 -3.69 9.15 -18.38
C LEU A 94 -3.62 8.34 -17.06
N CYS A 95 -2.52 7.64 -16.80
CA CYS A 95 -2.28 6.95 -15.53
C CYS A 95 -2.32 7.93 -14.35
N LEU A 96 -1.57 9.03 -14.42
CA LEU A 96 -1.58 10.08 -13.38
C LEU A 96 -2.99 10.64 -13.13
N LEU A 97 -3.75 10.91 -14.19
CA LEU A 97 -5.11 11.42 -14.08
C LEU A 97 -6.05 10.42 -13.38
N VAL A 98 -5.94 9.12 -13.71
CA VAL A 98 -6.76 8.06 -13.09
C VAL A 98 -6.31 7.77 -11.66
N ALA A 99 -5.01 7.89 -11.37
CA ALA A 99 -4.47 7.67 -10.04
C ALA A 99 -4.80 8.83 -9.08
N PHE A 100 -5.10 10.04 -9.59
CA PHE A 100 -5.18 11.25 -8.75
C PHE A 100 -6.29 11.17 -7.69
N PRO A 101 -7.51 10.70 -8.01
CA PRO A 101 -8.55 10.47 -7.02
C PRO A 101 -8.13 9.52 -5.89
N LEU A 102 -7.21 8.57 -6.13
CA LEU A 102 -6.78 7.59 -5.12
C LEU A 102 -6.20 8.27 -3.87
N LEU A 103 -5.59 9.45 -4.01
CA LEU A 103 -5.05 10.24 -2.89
C LEU A 103 -6.12 10.63 -1.86
N PHE A 104 -7.38 10.73 -2.31
CA PHE A 104 -8.52 11.14 -1.49
C PHE A 104 -9.40 9.93 -1.11
N LEU A 105 -9.38 8.85 -1.89
CA LEU A 105 -10.15 7.65 -1.60
C LEU A 105 -9.53 6.84 -0.45
N GLY A 106 -10.22 6.82 0.68
CA GLY A 106 -9.99 5.83 1.73
C GLY A 106 -10.53 6.26 3.09
N CYS A 107 -10.36 5.40 4.09
CA CYS A 107 -10.99 5.56 5.38
C CYS A 107 -10.25 6.51 6.34
N PRO A 108 -10.98 7.16 7.27
CA PRO A 108 -10.37 7.87 8.37
C PRO A 108 -9.62 6.91 9.31
N THR A 109 -8.72 7.47 10.13
CA THR A 109 -7.99 6.72 11.16
C THR A 109 -8.97 6.13 12.18
N GLN A 110 -8.78 4.85 12.50
CA GLN A 110 -9.60 4.12 13.47
C GLN A 110 -9.58 4.82 14.84
N LYS A 111 -10.74 4.89 15.49
CA LYS A 111 -10.86 5.34 16.87
C LYS A 111 -10.44 4.22 17.81
N VAL A 112 -9.26 4.37 18.40
CA VAL A 112 -8.69 3.41 19.35
C VAL A 112 -8.56 4.08 20.72
N ALA A 113 -9.16 3.47 21.74
CA ALA A 113 -9.12 3.97 23.11
C ALA A 113 -7.68 4.06 23.63
N GLY A 114 -7.29 5.23 24.16
CA GLY A 114 -5.95 5.47 24.72
C GLY A 114 -4.83 5.62 23.68
N VAL A 115 -5.15 5.67 22.38
CA VAL A 115 -4.16 5.89 21.30
C VAL A 115 -4.57 7.07 20.43
N THR A 116 -5.67 6.94 19.70
CA THR A 116 -6.23 8.01 18.84
C THR A 116 -7.35 8.76 19.56
N TYR A 117 -7.98 8.10 20.52
CA TYR A 117 -9.14 8.58 21.27
C TYR A 117 -8.76 8.70 22.75
N SER A 118 -8.16 9.83 23.13
CA SER A 118 -7.68 10.07 24.51
C SER A 118 -7.70 11.53 24.97
N GLU A 119 -7.55 12.54 24.10
CA GLU A 119 -7.29 13.93 24.57
C GLU A 119 -8.36 14.98 24.26
N SER A 120 -9.35 14.70 23.40
CA SER A 120 -10.31 15.73 22.94
C SER A 120 -11.79 15.41 23.20
N SER A 121 -12.08 14.38 23.99
CA SER A 121 -13.45 13.93 24.25
C SER A 121 -13.57 13.38 25.66
N GLU A 122 -14.62 13.78 26.41
CA GLU A 122 -14.90 13.32 27.78
C GLU A 122 -14.85 11.79 27.95
N PHE A 123 -15.20 11.02 26.91
CA PHE A 123 -15.11 9.55 26.90
C PHE A 123 -13.69 8.96 26.86
N GLY A 124 -12.70 9.71 26.34
CA GLY A 124 -11.30 9.26 26.26
C GLY A 124 -10.62 9.22 27.62
N HIS A 125 -10.90 10.23 28.46
CA HIS A 125 -10.50 10.26 29.87
C HIS A 125 -11.15 9.12 30.66
N HIS A 126 -12.43 8.84 30.42
CA HIS A 126 -13.14 7.77 31.11
C HIS A 126 -12.60 6.36 30.77
N ALA A 127 -12.15 6.13 29.54
CA ALA A 127 -11.51 4.86 29.14
C ALA A 127 -10.11 4.68 29.76
N LEU A 128 -9.35 5.78 29.90
CA LEU A 128 -8.04 5.77 30.56
C LEU A 128 -8.19 5.55 32.07
N GLU A 129 -9.16 6.21 32.71
CA GLU A 129 -9.46 6.09 34.14
C GLU A 129 -10.04 4.72 34.50
N CYS A 130 -10.94 4.17 33.68
CA CYS A 130 -11.51 2.85 33.90
C CYS A 130 -10.45 1.75 33.93
N ASN A 131 -9.43 1.85 33.08
CA ASN A 131 -8.37 0.87 32.98
C ASN A 131 -7.30 1.02 34.09
N LEU A 132 -7.32 2.09 34.92
CA LEU A 132 -6.35 2.28 36.01
C LEU A 132 -6.36 1.15 37.05
N GLN A 133 -7.50 0.47 37.20
CA GLN A 133 -7.66 -0.65 38.14
C GLN A 133 -7.16 -1.99 37.56
N CYS A 134 -6.92 -2.08 36.25
CA CYS A 134 -6.51 -3.30 35.60
C CYS A 134 -5.00 -3.29 35.34
N LYS A 135 -4.24 -4.18 36.02
CA LYS A 135 -2.82 -4.42 35.76
C LYS A 135 -2.63 -5.26 34.48
N CYS A 136 -3.14 -4.77 33.36
CA CYS A 136 -3.04 -5.46 32.08
C CYS A 136 -1.58 -5.57 31.61
N PRO A 137 -1.16 -6.71 31.05
CA PRO A 137 0.18 -6.81 30.51
C PRO A 137 0.36 -5.83 29.34
N GLU A 138 1.39 -4.99 29.37
CA GLU A 138 1.69 -4.05 28.26
C GLU A 138 1.86 -4.75 26.90
N LYS A 139 2.19 -6.05 26.92
CA LYS A 139 2.38 -6.88 25.72
C LYS A 139 1.07 -7.44 25.16
N ALA A 140 -0.03 -7.43 25.92
CA ALA A 140 -1.30 -7.99 25.49
C ALA A 140 -1.83 -7.24 24.26
N TYR A 141 -2.09 -7.98 23.18
CA TYR A 141 -2.62 -7.44 21.94
C TYR A 141 -3.59 -8.44 21.34
N ASN A 142 -4.87 -8.14 21.48
CA ASN A 142 -5.95 -8.90 20.88
C ASN A 142 -7.11 -7.92 20.66
N PRO A 143 -7.10 -7.15 19.55
CA PRO A 143 -8.02 -6.05 19.37
C PRO A 143 -9.47 -6.53 19.40
N ILE A 144 -10.32 -5.75 20.05
CA ILE A 144 -11.76 -5.98 20.16
C ILE A 144 -12.53 -4.70 19.80
N CYS A 145 -13.73 -4.88 19.27
CA CYS A 145 -14.62 -3.77 18.95
C CYS A 145 -15.75 -3.68 19.98
N GLY A 146 -15.80 -2.59 20.74
CA GLY A 146 -16.85 -2.35 21.72
C GLY A 146 -18.20 -2.03 21.07
N SER A 147 -19.29 -2.23 21.81
CA SER A 147 -20.65 -1.86 21.34
C SER A 147 -20.79 -0.35 21.08
N ASN A 148 -19.93 0.47 21.69
CA ASN A 148 -19.78 1.91 21.43
C ASN A 148 -19.05 2.27 20.12
N GLY A 149 -18.62 1.27 19.33
CA GLY A 149 -17.89 1.48 18.07
C GLY A 149 -16.44 1.97 18.24
N ILE A 150 -15.88 1.82 19.44
CA ILE A 150 -14.47 2.15 19.73
C ILE A 150 -13.68 0.85 19.82
N GLU A 151 -12.47 0.85 19.23
CA GLU A 151 -11.56 -0.27 19.30
C GLU A 151 -10.69 -0.21 20.55
N TYR A 152 -10.49 -1.35 21.20
CA TYR A 152 -9.61 -1.50 22.37
C TYR A 152 -8.50 -2.50 22.05
N ILE A 153 -7.29 -2.23 22.58
CA ILE A 153 -6.07 -3.00 22.29
C ILE A 153 -6.18 -4.47 22.74
N SER A 154 -6.96 -4.71 23.80
CA SER A 154 -7.23 -6.03 24.37
C SER A 154 -8.55 -6.07 25.15
N PRO A 155 -9.11 -7.26 25.43
CA PRO A 155 -10.24 -7.42 26.35
C PRO A 155 -9.95 -6.89 27.76
N CYS A 156 -8.71 -7.03 28.23
CA CYS A 156 -8.29 -6.54 29.54
C CYS A 156 -8.35 -5.01 29.59
N SER A 157 -7.87 -4.32 28.56
CA SER A 157 -7.94 -2.84 28.49
C SER A 157 -9.37 -2.30 28.35
N ALA A 158 -10.33 -3.16 27.99
CA ALA A 158 -11.75 -2.83 27.99
C ALA A 158 -12.45 -3.22 29.30
N GLY A 159 -11.73 -3.86 30.23
CA GLY A 159 -12.25 -4.30 31.53
C GLY A 159 -13.28 -5.43 31.43
N CYS A 160 -13.23 -6.25 30.38
CA CYS A 160 -14.15 -7.37 30.18
C CYS A 160 -13.81 -8.55 31.11
N THR A 161 -14.83 -9.10 31.78
CA THR A 161 -14.66 -10.20 32.74
C THR A 161 -15.21 -11.53 32.26
N VAL A 162 -16.11 -11.52 31.28
CA VAL A 162 -16.80 -12.72 30.79
C VAL A 162 -16.54 -12.90 29.29
N VAL A 163 -16.20 -14.13 28.89
CA VAL A 163 -15.94 -14.53 27.50
C VAL A 163 -16.95 -15.63 27.13
N TYR A 164 -17.66 -15.46 26.03
CA TYR A 164 -18.48 -16.54 25.46
C TYR A 164 -17.75 -17.18 24.28
N ILE A 165 -17.71 -18.50 24.28
CA ILE A 165 -17.01 -19.31 23.30
C ILE A 165 -18.05 -20.21 22.61
N ASP A 166 -17.95 -20.30 21.29
CA ASP A 166 -18.79 -21.16 20.46
C ASP A 166 -18.40 -22.64 20.57
N ALA A 167 -19.25 -23.54 20.06
CA ALA A 167 -18.99 -24.98 19.99
C ALA A 167 -17.68 -25.32 19.27
N ASP A 168 -17.27 -24.51 18.28
CA ASP A 168 -16.02 -24.65 17.55
C ASP A 168 -14.80 -24.02 18.25
N SER A 169 -14.91 -23.73 19.55
CA SER A 169 -13.85 -23.06 20.35
C SER A 169 -13.47 -21.64 19.88
N SER A 170 -14.33 -21.00 19.07
CA SER A 170 -14.14 -19.61 18.63
C SER A 170 -14.77 -18.64 19.63
N VAL A 171 -14.10 -17.52 19.94
CA VAL A 171 -14.68 -16.52 20.83
C VAL A 171 -15.82 -15.80 20.10
N LEU A 172 -17.01 -15.77 20.68
CA LEU A 172 -18.19 -15.10 20.12
C LEU A 172 -18.28 -13.64 20.54
N ASN A 173 -18.16 -13.39 21.84
CA ASN A 173 -18.21 -12.05 22.41
C ASN A 173 -17.54 -11.98 23.78
N TYR A 174 -17.21 -10.75 24.19
CA TYR A 174 -16.78 -10.37 25.51
C TYR A 174 -17.89 -9.54 26.15
N THR A 175 -18.22 -9.79 27.41
CA THR A 175 -19.28 -9.06 28.12
C THR A 175 -18.80 -8.60 29.50
N ASN A 176 -19.63 -7.77 30.14
CA ASN A 176 -19.32 -7.16 31.42
C ASN A 176 -18.00 -6.38 31.36
N CYS A 177 -17.89 -5.55 30.32
CA CYS A 177 -16.74 -4.70 30.04
C CYS A 177 -16.95 -3.35 30.73
N SER A 178 -16.23 -3.10 31.81
CA SER A 178 -16.38 -1.88 32.63
C SER A 178 -16.03 -0.59 31.87
N CYS A 179 -15.13 -0.66 30.88
CA CYS A 179 -14.68 0.52 30.12
C CYS A 179 -15.48 0.78 28.85
N ILE A 180 -16.53 -0.02 28.64
CA ILE A 180 -17.51 0.13 27.57
C ILE A 180 -18.83 0.43 28.26
N SER A 181 -19.27 1.68 28.27
CA SER A 181 -20.58 2.03 28.82
C SER A 181 -21.53 2.42 27.70
N GLU A 182 -22.66 1.73 27.64
CA GLU A 182 -23.75 2.06 26.74
C GLU A 182 -24.99 2.33 27.59
N LYS A 183 -25.42 3.61 27.65
CA LYS A 183 -26.58 4.06 28.46
C LYS A 183 -26.48 3.71 29.95
N GLY A 184 -25.28 3.71 30.53
CA GLY A 184 -25.06 3.47 31.96
C GLY A 184 -24.94 2.01 32.38
N LEU A 185 -25.01 1.05 31.44
CA LEU A 185 -24.74 -0.37 31.68
C LEU A 185 -23.39 -0.80 31.09
N ALA A 186 -22.79 -1.83 31.69
CA ALA A 186 -21.59 -2.47 31.17
C ALA A 186 -21.88 -3.09 29.80
N GLY A 187 -21.15 -2.64 28.79
CA GLY A 187 -21.31 -3.05 27.40
C GLY A 187 -20.67 -4.39 27.10
N PHE A 188 -20.75 -4.76 25.82
CA PHE A 188 -20.12 -5.94 25.26
C PHE A 188 -19.14 -5.54 24.15
N ALA A 189 -18.26 -6.45 23.78
CA ALA A 189 -17.33 -6.29 22.68
C ALA A 189 -17.28 -7.55 21.81
N LYS A 190 -17.05 -7.36 20.52
CA LYS A 190 -16.82 -8.44 19.56
C LYS A 190 -15.32 -8.64 19.35
N PRO A 191 -14.86 -9.88 19.11
CA PRO A 191 -13.47 -10.13 18.74
C PRO A 191 -13.13 -9.46 17.40
N GLY A 192 -11.90 -8.97 17.30
CA GLY A 192 -11.39 -8.32 16.09
C GLY A 192 -11.47 -6.79 16.13
N PRO A 193 -10.80 -6.12 15.18
CA PRO A 193 -10.83 -4.67 15.07
C PRO A 193 -12.23 -4.18 14.72
N CYS A 194 -12.51 -2.90 14.99
CA CYS A 194 -13.76 -2.32 14.50
C CYS A 194 -13.75 -2.28 12.96
N GLY A 195 -14.88 -2.61 12.34
CA GLY A 195 -15.04 -2.40 10.90
C GLY A 195 -14.98 -0.90 10.58
N THR A 196 -14.61 -0.56 9.35
CA THR A 196 -14.66 0.82 8.87
C THR A 196 -16.01 1.12 8.22
N SER A 197 -16.59 2.29 8.47
CA SER A 197 -17.88 2.70 7.86
C SER A 197 -17.78 3.11 6.37
N CYS A 198 -16.60 2.95 5.76
CA CYS A 198 -16.25 3.43 4.42
C CYS A 198 -16.03 2.31 3.41
N SER A 199 -16.63 1.13 3.63
CA SER A 199 -16.59 0.00 2.70
C SER A 199 -17.06 0.35 1.28
N HIS A 200 -17.89 1.38 1.11
CA HIS A 200 -18.32 1.87 -0.20
C HIS A 200 -17.18 2.49 -1.04
N LEU A 201 -16.10 2.96 -0.40
CA LEU A 201 -14.93 3.54 -1.08
C LEU A 201 -13.92 2.49 -1.55
N PHE A 202 -14.04 1.25 -1.06
CA PHE A 202 -13.13 0.17 -1.39
C PHE A 202 -13.24 -0.27 -2.86
N LEU A 203 -14.47 -0.50 -3.34
CA LEU A 203 -14.70 -0.91 -4.73
C LEU A 203 -14.20 0.13 -5.76
N PRO A 204 -14.52 1.43 -5.64
CA PRO A 204 -13.97 2.42 -6.57
C PRO A 204 -12.44 2.54 -6.47
N PHE A 205 -11.85 2.35 -5.28
CA PHE A 205 -10.39 2.30 -5.14
C PHE A 205 -9.77 1.17 -5.97
N VAL A 206 -10.31 -0.05 -5.88
CA VAL A 206 -9.79 -1.21 -6.64
C VAL A 206 -9.96 -1.03 -8.15
N VAL A 207 -11.10 -0.49 -8.59
CA VAL A 207 -11.35 -0.24 -10.01
C VAL A 207 -10.37 0.80 -10.56
N LEU A 208 -10.20 1.92 -9.85
CA LEU A 208 -9.26 2.97 -10.27
C LEU A 208 -7.81 2.50 -10.20
N SER A 209 -7.41 1.75 -9.16
CA SER A 209 -6.05 1.21 -9.05
C SER A 209 -5.74 0.23 -10.18
N CYS A 210 -6.71 -0.62 -10.54
CA CYS A 210 -6.58 -1.56 -11.64
C CYS A 210 -6.49 -0.84 -12.99
N LEU A 211 -7.34 0.16 -13.21
CA LEU A 211 -7.31 0.98 -14.43
C LEU A 211 -5.98 1.74 -14.57
N ALA A 212 -5.49 2.36 -13.50
CA ALA A 212 -4.17 3.00 -13.48
C ALA A 212 -3.06 1.98 -13.79
N GLY A 213 -3.12 0.79 -13.18
CA GLY A 213 -2.18 -0.31 -13.45
C GLY A 213 -2.16 -0.76 -14.93
N ILE A 214 -3.32 -0.87 -15.56
CA ILE A 214 -3.47 -1.20 -17.00
C ILE A 214 -2.84 -0.11 -17.88
N LEU A 215 -3.12 1.16 -17.57
CA LEU A 215 -2.58 2.29 -18.33
C LEU A 215 -1.06 2.38 -18.21
N ALA A 216 -0.52 2.24 -17.00
CA ALA A 216 0.92 2.21 -16.75
C ALA A 216 1.59 1.05 -17.50
N SER A 217 1.00 -0.15 -17.45
CA SER A 217 1.62 -1.34 -18.04
C SER A 217 1.55 -1.35 -19.58
N THR A 218 0.61 -0.61 -20.18
CA THR A 218 0.54 -0.39 -21.64
C THR A 218 1.80 0.31 -22.18
N SER A 219 2.43 1.16 -21.37
CA SER A 219 3.67 1.87 -21.72
C SER A 219 4.94 1.02 -21.58
N HIS A 220 4.85 -0.17 -20.98
CA HIS A 220 6.01 -1.04 -20.75
C HIS A 220 6.63 -1.57 -22.06
N THR A 221 5.82 -2.21 -22.91
CA THR A 221 6.27 -2.80 -24.18
C THR A 221 6.87 -1.77 -25.16
N PRO A 222 6.25 -0.61 -25.40
CA PRO A 222 6.81 0.44 -26.26
C PRO A 222 8.11 1.00 -25.70
N SER A 223 8.21 1.22 -24.38
CA SER A 223 9.45 1.68 -23.74
C SER A 223 10.59 0.69 -23.93
N PHE A 224 10.33 -0.61 -23.78
CA PHE A 224 11.33 -1.64 -24.06
C PHE A 224 11.76 -1.67 -25.54
N MET A 225 10.82 -1.44 -26.46
CA MET A 225 11.11 -1.37 -27.89
C MET A 225 11.88 -0.11 -28.30
N LEU A 226 11.72 1.01 -27.60
CA LEU A 226 12.57 2.21 -27.79
C LEU A 226 14.04 1.89 -27.52
N ILE A 227 14.32 1.17 -26.42
CA ILE A 227 15.67 0.71 -26.07
C ILE A 227 16.26 -0.12 -27.21
N LEU A 228 15.55 -1.19 -27.62
CA LEU A 228 16.02 -2.10 -28.67
C LEU A 228 16.23 -1.42 -30.02
N ARG A 229 15.44 -0.40 -30.36
CA ARG A 229 15.58 0.33 -31.63
C ARG A 229 16.64 1.44 -31.57
N SER A 230 17.03 1.88 -30.38
CA SER A 230 18.03 2.94 -30.19
C SER A 230 19.48 2.43 -30.18
N ILE A 231 19.69 1.12 -30.05
CA ILE A 231 21.00 0.50 -29.86
C ILE A 231 21.36 -0.36 -31.08
N GLN A 232 22.65 -0.41 -31.40
CA GLN A 232 23.20 -1.23 -32.46
C GLN A 232 22.91 -2.73 -32.21
N PRO A 233 22.62 -3.53 -33.25
CA PRO A 233 22.25 -4.95 -33.11
C PRO A 233 23.22 -5.76 -32.25
N GLU A 234 24.52 -5.46 -32.32
CA GLU A 234 25.59 -6.18 -31.65
C GLU A 234 25.59 -5.94 -30.13
N ASP A 235 25.04 -4.82 -29.67
CA ASP A 235 25.07 -4.38 -28.27
C ASP A 235 23.73 -4.61 -27.53
N LYS A 236 22.68 -5.08 -28.22
CA LYS A 236 21.31 -5.17 -27.65
C LYS A 236 21.25 -6.00 -26.38
N SER A 237 21.78 -7.22 -26.41
CA SER A 237 21.75 -8.13 -25.26
C SER A 237 22.52 -7.55 -24.07
N PHE A 238 23.63 -6.88 -24.34
CA PHE A 238 24.43 -6.23 -23.32
C PHE A 238 23.70 -5.04 -22.68
N ALA A 239 23.06 -4.20 -23.51
CA ALA A 239 22.28 -3.06 -23.03
C ALA A 239 21.04 -3.47 -22.21
N VAL A 240 20.34 -4.55 -22.59
CA VAL A 240 19.24 -5.10 -21.80
C VAL A 240 19.75 -5.64 -20.46
N GLY A 241 20.93 -6.25 -20.43
CA GLY A 241 21.58 -6.68 -19.19
C GLY A 241 21.87 -5.52 -18.24
N ILE A 242 22.45 -4.42 -18.76
CA ILE A 242 22.70 -3.19 -17.98
C ILE A 242 21.39 -2.60 -17.44
N GLN A 243 20.38 -2.48 -18.29
CA GLN A 243 19.06 -2.00 -17.90
C GLN A 243 18.50 -2.81 -16.73
N PHE A 244 18.48 -4.15 -16.83
CA PHE A 244 17.96 -5.00 -15.76
C PHE A 244 18.75 -4.86 -14.45
N MET A 245 20.07 -4.77 -14.54
CA MET A 245 20.93 -4.53 -13.38
C MET A 245 20.61 -3.19 -12.70
N LEU A 246 20.44 -2.11 -13.48
CA LEU A 246 20.05 -0.81 -12.95
C LEU A 246 18.65 -0.83 -12.32
N LEU A 247 17.67 -1.49 -12.94
CA LEU A 247 16.33 -1.66 -12.37
C LEU A 247 16.38 -2.39 -11.02
N ARG A 248 17.23 -3.41 -10.89
CA ARG A 248 17.34 -4.15 -9.62
C ARG A 248 18.00 -3.31 -8.53
N VAL A 249 19.11 -2.66 -8.84
CA VAL A 249 19.91 -1.91 -7.86
C VAL A 249 19.28 -0.57 -7.50
N LEU A 250 18.75 0.17 -8.47
CA LEU A 250 18.24 1.53 -8.27
C LEU A 250 16.73 1.60 -8.01
N ALA A 251 15.98 0.55 -8.31
CA ALA A 251 14.53 0.53 -8.11
C ALA A 251 14.09 -0.50 -7.08
N TRP A 252 14.37 -1.79 -7.30
CA TRP A 252 13.85 -2.86 -6.44
C TRP A 252 14.48 -2.90 -5.06
N MET A 253 15.74 -2.49 -4.90
CA MET A 253 16.36 -2.39 -3.58
C MET A 253 15.90 -1.15 -2.80
N PRO A 254 16.02 0.09 -3.32
CA PRO A 254 15.63 1.27 -2.56
C PRO A 254 14.12 1.53 -2.52
N GLY A 255 13.35 1.10 -3.53
CA GLY A 255 11.90 1.34 -3.61
C GLY A 255 11.15 0.87 -2.37
N PRO A 256 11.21 -0.43 -2.01
CA PRO A 256 10.60 -0.93 -0.77
C PRO A 256 11.14 -0.26 0.50
N VAL A 257 12.42 0.12 0.55
CA VAL A 257 13.00 0.82 1.71
C VAL A 257 12.38 2.21 1.87
N LEU A 258 12.25 2.97 0.78
CA LEU A 258 11.63 4.30 0.77
C LEU A 258 10.16 4.23 1.19
N TYR A 259 9.40 3.31 0.59
CA TYR A 259 8.00 3.10 0.95
C TYR A 259 7.84 2.61 2.40
N GLY A 260 8.67 1.67 2.85
CA GLY A 260 8.67 1.18 4.22
C GLY A 260 8.96 2.28 5.24
N SER A 261 9.98 3.11 4.98
CA SER A 261 10.30 4.28 5.81
C SER A 261 9.16 5.30 5.83
N ALA A 262 8.57 5.60 4.68
CA ALA A 262 7.42 6.51 4.59
C ALA A 262 6.21 5.98 5.35
N ILE A 263 5.95 4.67 5.33
CA ILE A 263 4.89 4.03 6.13
C ILE A 263 5.23 4.08 7.63
N ASP A 264 6.46 3.81 8.02
CA ASP A 264 6.87 3.80 9.42
C ASP A 264 6.75 5.19 10.07
N THR A 265 6.96 6.26 9.31
CA THR A 265 6.76 7.63 9.80
C THR A 265 5.30 8.00 10.10
N THR A 266 4.32 7.16 9.71
CA THR A 266 2.88 7.37 10.02
C THR A 266 2.41 6.53 11.20
N CYS A 267 3.32 5.79 11.83
CA CYS A 267 3.00 4.96 12.98
C CYS A 267 2.60 5.81 14.20
N ILE A 268 1.44 5.52 14.76
CA ILE A 268 0.95 6.11 16.01
C ILE A 268 1.39 5.25 17.20
N LEU A 269 1.20 3.93 17.12
CA LEU A 269 1.57 3.01 18.20
C LEU A 269 2.48 1.88 17.72
N TRP A 270 3.71 1.89 18.24
CA TRP A 270 4.69 0.84 17.99
C TRP A 270 4.44 -0.38 18.87
N GLY A 271 4.51 -1.57 18.29
CA GLY A 271 4.63 -2.79 19.07
C GLY A 271 5.98 -2.85 19.77
N LYS A 272 6.04 -3.54 20.92
CA LYS A 272 7.29 -3.87 21.62
C LYS A 272 7.45 -5.38 21.70
N LYS A 273 8.64 -5.89 21.37
CA LYS A 273 9.01 -7.30 21.58
C LYS A 273 10.40 -7.33 22.21
N CYS A 274 10.51 -7.91 23.41
CA CYS A 274 11.75 -7.91 24.21
C CYS A 274 12.36 -6.50 24.38
N ASP A 275 11.52 -5.53 24.76
CA ASP A 275 11.86 -4.10 24.96
C ASP A 275 12.48 -3.38 23.74
N ARG A 276 12.45 -4.03 22.57
CA ARG A 276 12.80 -3.43 21.29
C ARG A 276 11.55 -3.08 20.50
N LYS A 277 11.66 -1.99 19.75
CA LYS A 277 10.67 -1.53 18.78
C LYS A 277 10.41 -2.65 17.76
N ALA A 278 9.15 -3.07 17.65
CA ALA A 278 8.69 -4.09 16.72
C ALA A 278 7.83 -3.46 15.62
N ALA A 279 7.06 -4.28 14.88
CA ALA A 279 6.14 -3.78 13.87
C ALA A 279 5.11 -2.81 14.49
N CYS A 280 4.79 -1.74 13.74
CA CYS A 280 3.79 -0.79 14.16
C CYS A 280 2.37 -1.40 14.13
N ARG A 281 1.61 -1.19 15.21
CA ARG A 281 0.27 -1.75 15.45
C ARG A 281 -0.83 -0.86 14.86
N TYR A 282 -0.72 0.46 15.05
CA TYR A 282 -1.67 1.47 14.59
C TYR A 282 -0.97 2.58 13.81
N TYR A 283 -1.54 2.94 12.66
CA TYR A 283 -1.05 3.99 11.78
C TYR A 283 -2.09 5.10 11.66
N ASP A 284 -1.65 6.32 11.37
CA ASP A 284 -2.52 7.37 10.89
C ASP A 284 -2.86 7.09 9.43
N ASN A 285 -4.12 6.72 9.16
CA ASN A 285 -4.58 6.33 7.84
C ASN A 285 -4.54 7.48 6.83
N ASN A 286 -4.73 8.74 7.27
CA ASN A 286 -4.67 9.89 6.37
C ASN A 286 -3.24 10.14 5.92
N LEU A 287 -2.29 10.17 6.86
CA LEU A 287 -0.87 10.33 6.54
C LEU A 287 -0.33 9.11 5.78
N PHE A 288 -0.77 7.90 6.12
CA PHE A 288 -0.42 6.68 5.39
C PHE A 288 -0.82 6.83 3.93
N ARG A 289 -2.09 7.16 3.64
CA ARG A 289 -2.58 7.36 2.27
C ARG A 289 -1.78 8.42 1.52
N GLN A 290 -1.61 9.59 2.11
CA GLN A 290 -0.90 10.70 1.47
C GLN A 290 0.56 10.38 1.17
N ARG A 291 1.29 9.75 2.10
CA ARG A 291 2.71 9.41 1.89
C ARG A 291 2.88 8.24 0.92
N TYR A 292 2.06 7.21 1.07
CA TYR A 292 2.13 6.01 0.24
C TYR A 292 1.79 6.29 -1.23
N LEU A 293 0.63 6.91 -1.47
CA LEU A 293 0.21 7.26 -2.83
C LEU A 293 0.96 8.51 -3.33
N GLY A 294 1.37 9.42 -2.46
CA GLY A 294 2.22 10.55 -2.84
C GLY A 294 3.58 10.10 -3.39
N LEU A 295 4.18 9.05 -2.83
CA LEU A 295 5.39 8.44 -3.40
C LEU A 295 5.11 7.80 -4.77
N GLN A 296 3.96 7.16 -4.95
CA GLN A 296 3.56 6.66 -6.26
C GLN A 296 3.53 7.79 -7.29
N PHE A 297 2.83 8.88 -6.97
CA PHE A 297 2.77 10.09 -7.79
C PHE A 297 4.15 10.66 -8.11
N PHE A 298 5.02 10.75 -7.11
CA PHE A 298 6.38 11.25 -7.28
C PHE A 298 7.16 10.43 -8.33
N PHE A 299 7.12 9.09 -8.24
CA PHE A 299 7.80 8.23 -9.20
C PHE A 299 7.16 8.27 -10.59
N GLU A 300 5.83 8.37 -10.69
CA GLU A 300 5.14 8.56 -11.98
C GLU A 300 5.54 9.88 -12.64
N VAL A 301 5.60 10.98 -11.90
CA VAL A 301 6.04 12.28 -12.42
C VAL A 301 7.51 12.26 -12.85
N CYS A 302 8.39 11.61 -12.08
CA CYS A 302 9.80 11.45 -12.46
C CYS A 302 10.02 10.55 -13.69
N THR A 303 8.98 9.89 -14.19
CA THR A 303 9.03 9.06 -15.41
C THR A 303 8.87 9.90 -16.68
N PHE A 304 8.31 11.12 -16.59
CA PHE A 304 8.21 12.07 -17.71
C PHE A 304 9.55 12.73 -18.03
#